data_AF-A0A9D9VQ65-F1
#
_entry.id   AF-A0A9D9VQ65-F1
#
_cell.length_a   1.000
_cell.length_b   1.000
_cell.length_c   1.000
_cell.angle_alpha   90.00
_cell.angle_beta   90.00
_cell.angle_gamma   90.00
#
_symmetry.space_group_name_H-M   'P 1'
#
loop_
_entity.id
_entity.type
_entity.pdbx_description
1 polymer ?
#
loop_
_entity_poly.entity_id
_entity_poly.type
_entity_poly.pdbx_seq_one_letter_code
_entity_poly.pdbx_strand_id
1 'polypeptide(L)' 'MFNEFKAFLLRGNVVDLAVGVVVGAAFGSIVTALVADLLTPFIAAIAKVPDFGGLV' A
#
# COMPACT_ATOMS: atom_id res chain seq x y z
N MET A 1 22.44 25.69 -3.97
CA MET A 1 21.43 24.78 -3.38
C MET A 1 20.44 24.20 -4.38
N PHE A 2 19.55 24.98 -5.03
CA PHE A 2 18.55 24.40 -5.96
C PHE A 2 19.15 23.65 -7.16
N ASN A 3 20.24 24.15 -7.75
CA ASN A 3 20.93 23.47 -8.84
C ASN A 3 21.65 22.18 -8.39
N GLU A 4 22.20 22.18 -7.17
CA GLU A 4 22.84 20.99 -6.58
C GLU A 4 21.81 19.93 -6.19
N PHE A 5 20.65 20.35 -5.68
CA PHE A 5 19.53 19.46 -5.39
C PHE A 5 18.95 18.83 -6.67
N LYS A 6 18.81 19.63 -7.74
CA LYS A 6 18.42 19.10 -9.06
C LYS A 6 19.45 18.11 -9.59
N ALA A 7 20.75 18.40 -9.47
CA ALA A 7 21.82 17.47 -9.86
C ALA A 7 21.82 16.19 -9.00
N PHE A 8 21.46 16.28 -7.72
CA PHE A 8 21.28 15.13 -6.82
C PHE A 8 20.09 14.25 -7.22
N LEU A 9 18.93 14.85 -7.54
CA LEU A 9 17.76 14.12 -8.03
C LEU A 9 17.98 13.50 -9.42
N LEU A 10 18.74 14.16 -10.30
CA LEU A 10 19.07 13.61 -11.61
C LEU A 10 20.00 12.38 -11.55
N ARG A 11 20.51 12.01 -10.35
CA ARG A 11 21.05 10.68 -10.14
C ARG A 11 19.89 9.68 -10.19
N GLY A 12 19.64 9.07 -11.35
CA GLY A 12 18.51 8.16 -11.61
C GLY A 12 18.24 7.15 -10.50
N ASN A 13 19.29 6.59 -9.87
CA ASN A 13 19.17 5.65 -8.74
C ASN A 13 18.39 6.21 -7.52
N VAL A 14 18.42 7.53 -7.28
CA VAL A 14 17.72 8.16 -6.15
C VAL A 14 16.24 8.38 -6.46
N VAL A 15 15.92 8.76 -7.70
CA VAL A 15 14.54 8.99 -8.13
C VAL A 15 13.78 7.67 -8.22
N ASP A 16 14.39 6.64 -8.81
CA ASP A 16 13.74 5.32 -8.92
C ASP A 16 13.50 4.69 -7.55
N LEU A 17 14.45 4.86 -6.62
CA LEU A 17 14.31 4.42 -5.23
C LEU A 17 13.20 5.21 -4.50
N ALA A 18 13.14 6.53 -4.68
CA ALA A 18 12.09 7.35 -4.08
C ALA A 18 10.69 7.00 -4.60
N VAL A 19 10.55 6.76 -5.92
CA VAL A 19 9.30 6.33 -6.53
C VAL A 19 8.89 4.96 -5.98
N GLY A 20 9.82 4.00 -5.86
CA GLY A 20 9.56 2.68 -5.29
C GLY A 20 9.03 2.74 -3.85
N VAL A 21 9.59 3.60 -3.01
CA VAL A 21 9.13 3.79 -1.62
C VAL A 21 7.75 4.42 -1.55
N VAL A 22 7.49 5.46 -2.36
CA VAL A 22 6.18 6.15 -2.38
C VAL A 22 5.08 5.22 -2.88
N VAL A 23 5.33 4.47 -3.96
CA VAL A 23 4.38 3.49 -4.50
C VAL A 23 4.17 2.36 -3.49
N GLY A 24 5.23 1.85 -2.85
CA GLY A 24 5.10 0.82 -1.82
C GLY A 24 4.26 1.25 -0.62
N ALA A 25 4.44 2.49 -0.15
CA ALA A 25 3.66 3.05 0.94
C ALA A 25 2.18 3.25 0.56
N ALA A 26 1.90 3.73 -0.66
CA ALA A 26 0.54 3.95 -1.15
C ALA A 26 -0.18 2.65 -1.53
N PHE A 27 0.53 1.63 -2.00
CA PHE A 27 -0.09 0.38 -2.44
C PHE A 27 -0.69 -0.43 -1.28
N GLY A 28 -0.09 -0.31 -0.09
CA GLY A 28 -0.62 -0.95 1.12
C GLY A 28 -2.06 -0.53 1.43
N SER A 29 -2.37 0.77 1.39
CA SER A 29 -3.72 1.26 1.67
C SER A 29 -4.74 0.81 0.62
N ILE A 30 -4.34 0.73 -0.66
CA ILE A 30 -5.17 0.22 -1.74
C ILE A 30 -5.53 -1.24 -1.49
N VAL A 31 -4.54 -2.07 -1.12
CA VAL A 31 -4.77 -3.48 -0.80
C VAL A 31 -5.62 -3.62 0.46
N THR A 32 -5.38 -2.84 1.50
CA THR A 32 -6.20 -2.87 2.72
C THR A 32 -7.66 -2.50 2.44
N ALA A 33 -7.92 -1.45 1.66
CA ALA A 33 -9.27 -1.07 1.28
C ALA A 33 -9.96 -2.17 0.44
N LEU A 34 -9.25 -2.75 -0.53
CA LEU A 34 -9.75 -3.88 -1.31
C LEU A 34 -10.11 -5.09 -0.43
N VAL A 35 -9.27 -5.40 0.56
CA VAL A 35 -9.52 -6.50 1.49
C VAL A 35 -10.73 -6.20 2.38
N ALA A 36 -10.79 -5.01 2.98
CA ALA A 36 -11.87 -4.62 3.88
C ALA A 36 -13.23 -4.53 3.18
N ASP A 37 -13.27 -3.86 2.02
CA ASP A 37 -14.53 -3.48 1.39
C ASP A 37 -15.07 -4.57 0.45
N LEU A 38 -14.19 -5.41 -0.12
CA LEU A 38 -14.60 -6.44 -1.07
C LEU A 38 -14.34 -7.86 -0.54
N LEU A 39 -13.11 -8.20 -0.13
CA LEU A 39 -12.81 -9.59 0.23
C LEU A 39 -13.46 -10.03 1.54
N THR A 40 -13.43 -9.20 2.57
CA THR A 40 -13.97 -9.52 3.90
C THR A 40 -15.49 -9.80 3.85
N PRO A 41 -16.34 -8.96 3.20
CA PRO A 41 -17.76 -9.27 3.07
C PRO A 41 -18.02 -10.47 2.14
N PHE A 42 -17.23 -10.67 1.09
CA PHE A 42 -17.39 -11.82 0.19
C PHE A 42 -17.08 -13.15 0.91
N ILE A 43 -16.01 -13.17 1.69
CA ILE A 43 -15.62 -14.33 2.51
C ILE A 43 -16.65 -14.54 3.62
N ALA A 44 -17.12 -13.48 4.29
CA ALA A 44 -18.15 -13.58 5.32
C ALA A 44 -19.49 -14.12 4.76
N ALA A 45 -19.85 -13.75 3.53
CA ALA A 45 -21.06 -14.25 2.88
C ALA A 45 -21.01 -15.75 2.56
N ILE A 46 -19.83 -16.29 2.24
CA ILE A 46 -19.63 -17.71 1.90
C ILE A 46 -19.35 -18.55 3.16
N ALA A 47 -18.52 -18.05 4.08
CA ALA A 47 -18.09 -18.76 5.29
C ALA A 47 -19.11 -18.66 6.45
N LYS A 48 -20.11 -17.77 6.36
CA LYS A 48 -21.22 -17.60 7.34
C LYS A 48 -20.75 -17.34 8.79
N VAL A 49 -19.54 -16.80 8.95
CA VAL A 49 -19.00 -16.29 10.21
C VAL A 49 -18.49 -14.87 9.91
N PRO A 50 -19.12 -13.82 10.46
CA PRO A 50 -18.76 -12.44 10.13
C PRO A 50 -17.57 -11.91 10.94
N ASP A 51 -17.04 -12.70 11.87
CA ASP A 51 -16.08 -12.21 12.86
C ASP A 51 -15.18 -13.32 13.40
N PHE A 52 -13.86 -13.19 13.18
CA PHE A 52 -12.84 -14.03 13.83
C PHE A 52 -12.31 -13.38 15.13
N GLY A 53 -12.86 -12.23 15.54
CA GLY A 53 -12.60 -11.59 16.83
C GLY A 53 -13.12 -12.38 18.04
N GLY A 54 -13.97 -13.39 17.82
CA GLY A 54 -14.47 -14.30 18.85
C GLY A 54 -13.71 -15.62 18.99
N LEU A 55 -12.59 -15.82 18.28
CA LEU A 55 -11.77 -17.04 18.34
C LEU A 55 -10.43 -16.86 19.09
N VAL A 56 -10.35 -15.85 19.97
CA VAL A 56 -9.28 -15.75 20.99
C VAL A 56 -9.80 -16.28 22.31
#